data_AF-A0A7S2JAX6-F1
#
_entry.id   AF-A0A7S2JAX6-F1
#
_cell.length_a   1.000
_cell.length_b   1.000
_cell.length_c   1.000
_cell.angle_alpha   90.00
_cell.angle_beta   90.00
_cell.angle_gamma   90.00
#
_symmetry.space_group_name_H-M   'P 1'
#
loop_
_entity.id
_entity.type
_entity.pdbx_description
1 polymer ?
#
loop_
_entity_poly.entity_id
_entity_poly.type
_entity_poly.pdbx_seq_one_letter_code
_entity_poly.pdbx_strand_id
1 'polypeptide(L)'
;TVEQMGPFLLCMWMHALFVNPKISTLFGCIYVVSRFFYGLLYGMYGEMNMMVEVVTQNNYVIIGWWLTAVIVKCSLGVDLHQWLYDVSPLCLIPGAFLGDGIVLFLALSFIGQPGGLYIVRGVKWNLESSQPSWPSSYAATKQ
;
A
#
# COMPACT_ATOMS: atom_id res chain seq x y z
N THR A 1 -4.48 -4.82 10.61
CA THR A 1 -3.40 -3.91 11.03
C THR A 1 -3.93 -2.50 10.93
N VAL A 2 -3.54 -1.63 11.86
CA VAL A 2 -4.07 -0.26 11.94
C VAL A 2 -3.69 0.56 10.69
N GLU A 3 -2.52 0.30 10.13
CA GLU A 3 -1.95 1.03 9.00
C GLU A 3 -2.80 0.97 7.71
N GLN A 4 -3.46 -0.16 7.44
CA GLN A 4 -4.28 -0.31 6.24
C GLN A 4 -5.75 0.10 6.46
N MET A 5 -6.18 0.35 7.71
CA MET A 5 -7.57 0.67 8.02
C MET A 5 -8.01 2.01 7.42
N GLY A 6 -7.14 3.03 7.52
CA GLY A 6 -7.41 4.37 6.97
C GLY A 6 -7.64 4.34 5.46
N PRO A 7 -6.65 3.87 4.67
CA PRO A 7 -6.80 3.75 3.22
C PRO A 7 -7.99 2.88 2.81
N PHE A 8 -8.22 1.76 3.50
CA PHE A 8 -9.35 0.88 3.24
C PHE A 8 -10.70 1.60 3.38
N LEU A 9 -10.98 2.20 4.56
CA LEU A 9 -12.26 2.84 4.82
C LEU A 9 -12.48 4.01 3.86
N LEU A 10 -11.47 4.85 3.68
CA LEU A 10 -11.56 6.00 2.79
C LEU A 10 -11.87 5.56 1.36
N CYS A 11 -11.09 4.61 0.79
CA CYS A 11 -11.29 4.17 -0.58
C CYS A 11 -12.62 3.44 -0.76
N MET A 12 -13.04 2.61 0.20
CA MET A 12 -14.32 1.90 0.16
C MET A 12 -15.50 2.88 0.09
N TRP A 13 -15.51 3.90 0.96
CA TRP A 13 -16.58 4.90 1.00
C TRP A 13 -16.58 5.78 -0.24
N MET A 14 -15.41 6.27 -0.68
CA MET A 14 -15.29 7.06 -1.90
C MET A 14 -15.77 6.26 -3.12
N HIS A 15 -15.34 5.00 -3.24
CA HIS A 15 -15.78 4.13 -4.31
C HIS A 15 -17.29 3.85 -4.27
N ALA A 16 -17.85 3.67 -3.07
CA ALA A 16 -19.29 3.43 -2.91
C ALA A 16 -20.12 4.66 -3.32
N LEU A 17 -19.65 5.87 -2.99
CA LEU A 17 -20.33 7.13 -3.28
C LEU A 17 -20.22 7.55 -4.75
N PHE A 18 -19.04 7.40 -5.36
CA PHE A 18 -18.77 7.94 -6.69
C PHE A 18 -18.83 6.91 -7.82
N VAL A 19 -18.66 5.62 -7.53
CA VAL A 19 -18.52 4.57 -8.55
C VAL A 19 -19.64 3.54 -8.45
N ASN A 20 -19.57 2.63 -7.47
CA ASN A 20 -20.54 1.53 -7.37
C ASN A 20 -20.60 0.92 -5.96
N PRO A 21 -21.72 1.09 -5.23
CA PRO A 21 -21.84 0.58 -3.86
C PRO A 21 -21.91 -0.95 -3.80
N LYS A 22 -22.43 -1.64 -4.82
CA LYS A 22 -22.53 -3.11 -4.82
C LYS A 22 -21.15 -3.76 -4.88
N ILE A 23 -20.28 -3.23 -5.75
CA ILE A 23 -18.89 -3.70 -5.86
C ILE A 23 -18.09 -3.35 -4.61
N SER A 24 -18.30 -2.15 -4.03
CA SER A 24 -17.68 -1.79 -2.75
C SER A 24 -18.03 -2.78 -1.64
N THR A 25 -19.31 -3.18 -1.53
CA THR A 25 -19.72 -4.15 -0.50
C THR A 25 -19.05 -5.50 -0.72
N LEU A 26 -19.05 -6.01 -1.95
CA LEU A 26 -18.44 -7.31 -2.28
C LEU A 26 -16.95 -7.33 -1.94
N PHE A 27 -16.19 -6.34 -2.42
CA PHE A 27 -14.76 -6.25 -2.18
C PHE A 27 -14.44 -5.90 -0.73
N GLY A 28 -15.29 -5.12 -0.06
CA GLY A 28 -15.20 -4.86 1.37
C GLY A 28 -15.33 -6.14 2.20
N CYS A 29 -16.28 -7.01 1.87
CA CYS A 29 -16.42 -8.32 2.52
C CYS A 29 -15.18 -9.19 2.29
N ILE A 30 -14.69 -9.28 1.05
CA ILE A 30 -13.48 -10.04 0.72
C ILE A 30 -12.29 -9.52 1.54
N TYR A 31 -12.09 -8.21 1.59
CA TYR A 31 -11.03 -7.57 2.37
C TYR A 31 -11.11 -7.93 3.86
N VAL A 32 -12.29 -7.86 4.47
CA VAL A 32 -12.45 -8.17 5.90
C VAL A 32 -12.11 -9.64 6.18
N VAL A 33 -12.57 -10.55 5.32
CA VAL A 33 -12.29 -11.99 5.44
C VAL A 33 -10.80 -12.27 5.26
N SER A 34 -10.16 -11.74 4.21
CA SER A 34 -8.70 -11.87 4.03
C SER A 34 -7.94 -11.25 5.19
N ARG A 35 -8.38 -10.10 5.74
CA ARG A 35 -7.71 -9.49 6.89
C ARG A 35 -7.78 -10.32 8.16
N PHE A 36 -8.88 -11.04 8.37
CA PHE A 36 -8.99 -12.02 9.45
C PHE A 36 -7.95 -13.14 9.27
N PHE A 37 -7.84 -13.72 8.07
CA PHE A 37 -6.83 -14.74 7.78
C PHE A 37 -5.40 -14.24 7.90
N TYR A 38 -5.12 -12.98 7.58
CA TYR A 38 -3.80 -12.39 7.80
C TYR A 38 -3.38 -12.50 9.27
N GLY A 39 -4.27 -12.12 10.20
CA GLY A 39 -3.96 -12.18 11.64
C GLY A 39 -3.67 -13.60 12.11
N LEU A 40 -4.45 -14.56 11.61
CA LEU A 40 -4.27 -15.98 11.92
C LEU A 40 -2.94 -16.52 11.36
N LEU A 41 -2.68 -16.32 10.06
CA LEU A 41 -1.46 -16.83 9.41
C LEU A 41 -0.21 -16.18 9.99
N TYR A 42 -0.20 -14.86 10.19
CA TYR A 42 0.93 -14.18 10.79
C TYR A 42 1.16 -14.62 12.23
N GLY A 43 0.09 -14.85 13.00
CA GLY A 43 0.18 -15.39 14.36
C GLY A 43 0.72 -16.83 14.41
N MET A 44 0.44 -17.65 13.40
CA MET A 44 0.93 -19.03 13.32
C MET A 44 2.41 -19.13 12.95
N TYR A 45 2.87 -18.33 11.98
CA TYR A 45 4.24 -18.43 11.47
C TYR A 45 5.22 -17.45 12.12
N GLY A 46 4.72 -16.33 12.66
CA GLY A 46 5.55 -15.28 13.27
C GLY A 46 6.39 -14.46 12.29
N GLU A 47 6.26 -14.70 10.98
CA GLU A 47 7.06 -14.05 9.94
C GLU A 47 6.25 -13.83 8.64
N MET A 48 6.79 -12.96 7.78
CA MET A 48 6.23 -12.72 6.45
C MET A 48 6.62 -13.84 5.49
N ASN A 49 5.70 -14.79 5.27
CA ASN A 49 5.88 -15.87 4.31
C ASN A 49 4.94 -15.71 3.09
N MET A 50 5.05 -16.61 2.12
CA MET A 50 4.25 -16.54 0.88
C MET A 50 2.74 -16.59 1.12
N MET A 51 2.26 -17.29 2.16
CA MET A 51 0.81 -17.33 2.47
C MET A 51 0.33 -15.99 3.02
N VAL A 52 1.11 -15.39 3.91
CA VAL A 52 0.83 -14.04 4.43
C VAL A 52 0.90 -13.00 3.30
N GLU A 53 1.87 -13.14 2.39
CA GLU A 53 2.03 -12.27 1.23
C GLU A 53 0.80 -12.31 0.32
N VAL A 54 0.30 -13.50 -0.04
CA VAL A 54 -0.90 -13.63 -0.90
C VAL A 54 -2.12 -12.93 -0.28
N VAL A 55 -2.35 -13.13 1.01
CA VAL A 55 -3.47 -12.50 1.72
C VAL A 55 -3.29 -10.98 1.80
N THR A 56 -2.04 -10.52 1.90
CA THR A 56 -1.71 -9.10 1.97
C THR A 56 -1.84 -8.42 0.60
N GLN A 57 -1.35 -9.06 -0.47
CA GLN A 57 -1.46 -8.59 -1.85
C GLN A 57 -2.92 -8.44 -2.27
N ASN A 58 -3.78 -9.38 -1.91
CA ASN A 58 -5.21 -9.26 -2.21
C ASN A 58 -5.84 -7.98 -1.63
N ASN A 59 -5.41 -7.58 -0.43
CA ASN A 59 -5.89 -6.35 0.20
C ASN A 59 -5.39 -5.10 -0.51
N TYR A 60 -4.13 -5.10 -0.97
CA TYR A 60 -3.58 -4.01 -1.77
C TYR A 60 -4.31 -3.87 -3.10
N VAL A 61 -4.53 -4.98 -3.81
CA VAL A 61 -5.26 -4.98 -5.08
C VAL A 61 -6.65 -4.38 -4.95
N ILE A 62 -7.39 -4.70 -3.88
CA ILE A 62 -8.71 -4.12 -3.62
C ILE A 62 -8.63 -2.60 -3.44
N ILE A 63 -7.71 -2.12 -2.59
CA ILE A 63 -7.56 -0.69 -2.30
C ILE A 63 -7.08 0.07 -3.55
N GLY A 64 -6.06 -0.46 -4.24
CA GLY A 64 -5.50 0.07 -5.47
C GLY A 64 -6.57 0.19 -6.55
N TRP A 65 -7.35 -0.87 -6.76
CA TRP A 65 -8.46 -0.87 -7.72
C TRP A 65 -9.52 0.19 -7.40
N TRP A 66 -9.96 0.30 -6.15
CA TRP A 66 -10.91 1.34 -5.75
C TRP A 66 -10.36 2.74 -5.99
N LEU A 67 -9.10 2.98 -5.65
CA LEU A 67 -8.45 4.27 -5.87
C LEU A 67 -8.37 4.60 -7.36
N THR A 68 -7.94 3.66 -8.20
CA THR A 68 -7.89 3.83 -9.66
C THR A 68 -9.29 4.11 -10.23
N ALA A 69 -10.29 3.34 -9.83
CA ALA A 69 -11.67 3.50 -10.28
C ALA A 69 -12.24 4.87 -9.90
N VAL A 70 -12.01 5.33 -8.66
CA VAL A 70 -12.42 6.67 -8.21
C VAL A 70 -11.72 7.76 -9.01
N ILE A 71 -10.38 7.68 -9.18
CA ILE A 71 -9.63 8.68 -9.93
C ILE A 71 -10.15 8.78 -11.36
N VAL A 72 -10.31 7.66 -12.07
CA VAL A 72 -10.78 7.65 -13.45
C VAL A 72 -12.23 8.15 -13.56
N LYS A 73 -13.10 7.73 -12.64
CA LYS A 73 -14.49 8.19 -12.63
C LYS A 73 -14.58 9.69 -12.39
N CYS A 74 -13.82 10.23 -11.44
CA CYS A 74 -13.85 11.65 -11.11
C CYS A 74 -13.11 12.53 -12.12
N SER A 75 -12.04 12.05 -12.76
CA SER A 75 -11.25 12.83 -13.71
C SER A 75 -11.74 12.74 -15.16
N LEU A 76 -12.20 11.56 -15.59
CA LEU A 76 -12.58 11.30 -16.98
C LEU A 76 -14.08 11.05 -17.14
N GLY A 77 -14.84 10.92 -16.05
CA GLY A 77 -16.27 10.58 -16.10
C GLY A 77 -16.56 9.11 -16.47
N VAL A 78 -15.52 8.30 -16.68
CA VAL A 78 -15.63 6.92 -17.17
C VAL A 78 -15.82 5.95 -16.00
N ASP A 79 -16.81 5.06 -16.12
CA ASP A 79 -16.95 3.92 -15.22
C ASP A 79 -16.06 2.76 -15.70
N LEU A 80 -14.94 2.56 -15.01
CA LEU A 80 -14.00 1.48 -15.31
C LEU A 80 -14.62 0.09 -15.24
N HIS A 81 -15.59 -0.12 -14.35
CA HIS A 81 -16.23 -1.44 -14.20
C HIS A 81 -17.08 -1.73 -15.42
N GLN A 82 -17.93 -0.79 -15.81
CA GLN A 82 -18.79 -0.94 -16.97
C GLN A 82 -17.95 -1.06 -18.24
N TRP A 83 -16.96 -0.19 -18.41
CA TRP A 83 -16.08 -0.19 -19.58
C TRP A 83 -15.32 -1.51 -19.76
N LEU A 84 -14.75 -2.06 -18.70
CA LEU A 84 -14.09 -3.37 -18.77
C LEU A 84 -15.10 -4.51 -18.97
N TYR A 85 -16.26 -4.44 -18.33
CA TYR A 85 -17.31 -5.45 -18.46
C TYR A 85 -17.84 -5.54 -19.88
N ASP A 86 -18.01 -4.39 -20.56
CA ASP A 86 -18.46 -4.29 -21.95
C ASP A 86 -17.45 -4.92 -22.93
N VAL A 87 -16.14 -4.88 -22.61
CA VAL A 87 -15.11 -5.61 -23.36
C VAL A 87 -15.17 -7.10 -23.06
N SER A 88 -15.07 -7.45 -21.77
CA SER A 88 -15.26 -8.81 -21.26
C SER A 88 -15.32 -8.79 -19.73
N PRO A 89 -16.26 -9.50 -19.09
CA PRO A 89 -16.28 -9.62 -17.63
C PRO A 89 -14.97 -10.15 -17.03
N LEU A 90 -14.21 -10.95 -17.79
CA LEU A 90 -12.93 -11.49 -17.36
C LEU A 90 -11.82 -10.43 -17.29
N CYS A 91 -11.95 -9.30 -17.98
CA CYS A 91 -10.97 -8.21 -17.96
C CYS A 91 -10.93 -7.46 -16.62
N LEU A 92 -11.95 -7.61 -15.77
CA LEU A 92 -11.98 -7.00 -14.43
C LEU A 92 -10.84 -7.50 -13.54
N ILE A 93 -10.48 -8.79 -13.66
CA ILE A 93 -9.43 -9.40 -12.85
C ILE A 93 -8.05 -8.82 -13.19
N PRO A 94 -7.52 -8.96 -14.42
CA PRO A 94 -6.23 -8.36 -14.77
C PRO A 94 -6.27 -6.83 -14.69
N GLY A 95 -7.43 -6.19 -14.92
CA GLY A 95 -7.61 -4.76 -14.73
C GLY A 95 -7.36 -4.30 -13.30
N ALA A 96 -7.85 -5.07 -12.30
CA ALA A 96 -7.60 -4.79 -10.89
C ALA A 96 -6.12 -4.88 -10.52
N PHE A 97 -5.44 -5.95 -10.95
CA PHE A 97 -3.99 -6.11 -10.74
C PHE A 97 -3.18 -5.02 -11.43
N LEU A 98 -3.56 -4.63 -12.65
CA LEU A 98 -2.87 -3.55 -13.38
C LEU A 98 -3.07 -2.21 -12.67
N GLY A 99 -4.28 -1.91 -12.21
CA GLY A 99 -4.59 -0.70 -11.46
C GLY A 99 -3.73 -0.59 -10.20
N ASP A 100 -3.68 -1.68 -9.41
CA ASP A 100 -2.81 -1.76 -8.23
C ASP A 100 -1.33 -1.59 -8.57
N GLY A 101 -0.84 -2.28 -9.61
CA GLY A 101 0.54 -2.14 -10.07
C GLY A 101 0.90 -0.71 -10.46
N ILE A 102 -0.01 0.02 -11.11
CA ILE A 102 0.16 1.44 -11.44
C ILE A 102 0.19 2.29 -10.15
N VAL A 103 -0.76 2.09 -9.24
CA VAL A 103 -0.83 2.83 -7.97
C VAL A 103 0.43 2.61 -7.15
N LEU A 104 0.88 1.36 -7.02
CA LEU A 104 2.11 1.00 -6.30
C LEU A 104 3.34 1.60 -6.96
N PHE A 105 3.46 1.52 -8.28
CA PHE A 105 4.57 2.13 -9.00
C PHE A 105 4.64 3.63 -8.73
N LEU A 106 3.52 4.35 -8.84
CA LEU A 106 3.45 5.78 -8.56
C LEU A 106 3.78 6.07 -7.08
N ALA A 107 3.22 5.33 -6.13
CA ALA A 107 3.49 5.51 -4.72
C ALA A 107 4.98 5.31 -4.39
N LEU A 108 5.62 4.27 -4.96
CA LEU A 108 7.04 4.02 -4.78
C LEU A 108 7.91 5.11 -5.41
N SER A 109 7.59 5.56 -6.62
CA SER A 109 8.35 6.60 -7.32
C SER A 109 8.24 7.96 -6.65
N PHE A 110 7.04 8.37 -6.22
CA PHE A 110 6.81 9.73 -5.73
C PHE A 110 6.88 9.87 -4.20
N ILE A 111 6.62 8.79 -3.46
CA ILE A 111 6.60 8.82 -1.98
C ILE A 111 7.73 7.97 -1.42
N GLY A 112 7.88 6.73 -1.90
CA GLY A 112 8.85 5.77 -1.37
C GLY A 112 10.31 6.22 -1.53
N GLN A 113 10.72 6.58 -2.74
CA GLN A 113 12.10 6.99 -3.02
C GLN A 113 12.52 8.27 -2.27
N PRO A 114 11.74 9.38 -2.31
CA PRO A 114 12.08 10.57 -1.54
C PRO A 114 12.05 10.32 -0.02
N GLY A 115 11.07 9.53 0.46
CA GLY A 115 10.99 9.15 1.87
C GLY A 115 12.21 8.36 2.35
N GLY A 116 12.67 7.40 1.54
CA GLY A 116 13.88 6.63 1.84
C GLY A 116 15.13 7.52 1.93
N LEU A 117 15.31 8.44 0.97
CA LEU A 117 16.41 9.41 1.01
C LEU A 117 16.35 10.30 2.26
N TYR A 118 15.16 10.73 2.66
CA TYR A 118 14.97 11.53 3.86
C TYR A 118 15.35 10.75 5.14
N ILE A 119 14.93 9.50 5.26
CA ILE A 119 15.27 8.63 6.41
C ILE A 119 16.78 8.43 6.50
N VAL A 120 17.44 8.11 5.38
CA VAL A 120 18.90 7.91 5.34
C VAL A 120 19.65 9.16 5.81
N ARG A 121 19.20 10.35 5.37
CA ARG A 121 19.76 11.63 5.82
C ARG A 121 19.56 11.85 7.32
N GLY A 122 18.39 11.50 7.86
CA GLY A 122 18.10 11.60 9.29
C GLY A 122 18.98 10.68 10.16
N VAL A 123 19.19 9.43 9.73
CA VAL A 123 20.07 8.49 10.43
C VAL A 123 21.51 8.99 10.42
N LYS A 124 21.99 9.47 9.27
CA LYS A 124 23.35 10.03 9.15
C LYS A 124 23.56 11.22 10.10
N TRP A 125 22.61 12.15 10.14
CA TRP A 125 22.64 13.28 11.05
C TRP A 125 22.72 12.84 12.53
N ASN A 126 21.93 11.84 12.93
CA ASN A 126 21.93 11.34 14.30
C ASN A 126 23.30 10.74 14.69
N LEU A 127 23.90 9.94 13.80
CA LEU A 127 25.22 9.35 14.02
C LEU A 127 26.33 10.41 14.14
N GLU A 128 26.29 11.45 13.31
CA GLU A 128 27.24 12.57 13.37
C GLU A 128 27.08 13.39 14.65
N SER A 129 25.83 13.63 15.08
CA SER A 129 25.55 14.36 16.34
C SER A 129 25.85 13.56 17.61
N SER A 130 25.87 12.24 17.51
CA SER A 130 26.16 11.33 18.62
C SER A 130 27.66 11.08 18.81
N GLN A 131 28.52 11.53 17.89
CA GLN A 131 29.96 11.49 18.11
C GLN A 131 30.34 12.49 19.21
N PRO A 132 31.00 12.06 20.29
CA PRO A 132 31.48 12.97 21.32
C PRO A 132 32.39 14.02 20.70
N SER A 133 32.15 15.30 20.98
CA SER A 133 32.95 16.43 20.48
C SER A 133 34.36 16.50 21.08
N TRP A 134 34.89 15.39 21.60
CA TRP A 134 36.22 15.37 22.19
C TRP A 134 37.26 15.61 21.09
N PRO A 135 38.15 16.60 21.25
CA PRO A 135 39.24 16.81 20.33
C PRO A 135 40.06 15.53 20.20
N SER A 136 40.35 15.12 18.96
CA SER A 136 41.19 13.95 18.64
C SER A 136 42.60 14.03 19.27
N SER A 137 42.99 15.20 19.79
CA SER A 137 44.23 15.43 20.53
C SER A 137 44.32 14.68 21.88
N TYR A 138 43.23 14.10 22.39
CA TYR A 138 43.23 13.31 23.63
C TYR A 138 43.21 11.79 23.41
N ALA A 139 43.23 11.31 22.17
CA ALA A 139 43.34 9.88 21.89
C ALA A 139 44.77 9.43 22.26
N ALA A 140 44.91 8.84 23.45
CA ALA A 140 46.17 8.29 23.93
C ALA A 140 46.76 7.33 22.89
N THR A 141 47.92 7.69 22.35
CA THR A 141 48.74 6.81 21.51
C THR A 141 49.08 5.58 22.33
N LYS A 142 48.43 4.44 22.03
CA LYS A 142 48.87 3.16 22.58
C LYS A 142 50.25 2.86 22.01
N GLN A 143 51.27 2.94 22.86
CA GLN A 143 52.59 2.36 22.62
C GLN A 143 52.54 0.84 22.77
#